data_AF-V9CXV6-F1
#
_entry.id   AF-V9CXV6-F1
#
_cell.length_a   1.000
_cell.length_b   1.000
_cell.length_c   1.000
_cell.angle_alpha   90.00
_cell.angle_beta   90.00
_cell.angle_gamma   90.00
#
_symmetry.space_group_name_H-M   'P 1'
#
loop_
_entity.id
_entity.type
_entity.pdbx_description
1 polymer ?
#
loop_
_entity_poly.entity_id
_entity_poly.type
_entity_poly.pdbx_seq_one_letter_code
_entity_poly.pdbx_strand_id
1 'polypeptide(L)'
;MGRRLELPKQWYFRIIVFCSLLRLSLNAQISQYAVDHAPLIWLHSDDPYMPSDIKEHVLRTAPRIDFQRIADALPRLDLDNLSLLNGYGKNGTDVFLTAVEDVTTFPDWVLGETPDADGALHNSTACAVVAVEHELPGKQTVVDVFYFYFYSWNEGGDITQVVPPLNRLFPDSKPGDHFGNHLGDWEHNMVRFVNAKPVGIYFSHHTGGEMCAWDDESCLSKQGQRPVVFSARGSHANYPTEGNHIHDDALIDIADQGRLWDPVKLAYFYTYDPATETFTAAEPGTAPTDWLYFNGNWGDQQYPDSDPRQQTVTYFGLKKFYGGPNGPKFKHLVRTGLLPDVKEKSNIIKTLVHWYMGWYGCCLKGINPWVVVVRLLISLAAVIALSVLTVRVAGPAIKAWVLTRKDGQTKEETSEVQLRLLDPERADADDEA
;
A
#
# COMPACT_ATOMS: atom_id res chain seq x y z
N MET A 1 -7.20 -22.00 -57.66
CA MET A 1 -5.74 -22.17 -57.61
C MET A 1 -5.24 -21.49 -56.34
N GLY A 2 -5.30 -22.19 -55.20
CA GLY A 2 -4.88 -21.64 -53.91
C GLY A 2 -3.87 -22.59 -53.29
N ARG A 3 -2.58 -22.28 -53.42
CA ARG A 3 -1.52 -23.02 -52.72
C ARG A 3 -1.51 -22.56 -51.27
N ARG A 4 -1.98 -23.42 -50.37
CA ARG A 4 -1.75 -23.30 -48.93
C ARG A 4 -0.24 -23.51 -48.72
N LEU A 5 0.47 -22.43 -48.35
CA LEU A 5 1.88 -22.49 -47.97
C LEU A 5 1.99 -23.29 -46.66
N GLU A 6 2.36 -24.56 -46.77
CA GLU A 6 2.79 -25.33 -45.59
C GLU A 6 4.23 -24.97 -45.26
N LEU A 7 4.41 -24.16 -44.21
CA LEU A 7 5.73 -23.89 -43.64
C LEU A 7 6.31 -25.18 -43.04
N PRO A 8 7.53 -25.61 -43.40
CA PRO A 8 8.10 -26.87 -42.92
C PRO A 8 8.28 -26.88 -41.39
N LYS A 9 7.98 -28.00 -40.72
CA LYS A 9 8.14 -28.18 -39.25
C LYS A 9 9.52 -27.78 -38.69
N GLN A 10 10.57 -27.83 -39.52
CA GLN A 10 11.92 -27.38 -39.14
C GLN A 10 12.04 -25.86 -38.91
N TRP A 11 11.19 -25.06 -39.58
CA TRP A 11 11.17 -23.60 -39.38
C TRP A 11 10.54 -23.24 -38.03
N TYR A 12 9.46 -23.91 -37.64
CA TYR A 12 8.84 -23.72 -36.32
C TYR A 12 9.81 -24.02 -35.17
N PHE A 13 10.59 -25.10 -35.28
CA PHE A 13 11.56 -25.47 -34.25
C PHE A 13 12.69 -24.44 -34.12
N ARG A 14 13.18 -23.90 -35.26
CA ARG A 14 14.21 -22.85 -35.26
C ARG A 14 13.70 -21.52 -34.71
N ILE A 15 12.45 -21.15 -35.02
CA ILE A 15 11.82 -19.94 -34.48
C ILE A 15 11.64 -20.06 -32.96
N ILE A 16 11.15 -21.19 -32.46
CA ILE A 16 10.97 -21.41 -31.02
C ILE A 16 12.32 -21.34 -30.29
N VAL A 17 13.35 -22.03 -30.78
CA VAL A 17 14.69 -22.01 -30.17
C VAL A 17 15.28 -20.60 -30.20
N PHE A 18 15.14 -19.86 -31.30
CA PHE A 18 15.62 -18.49 -31.42
C PHE A 18 14.88 -17.54 -30.47
N CYS A 19 13.55 -17.63 -30.37
CA CYS A 19 12.75 -16.85 -29.42
C CYS A 19 13.12 -17.15 -27.96
N SER A 20 13.35 -18.43 -27.62
CA SER A 20 13.79 -18.83 -26.29
C SER A 20 15.18 -18.29 -25.96
N LEU A 21 16.13 -18.35 -26.90
CA LEU A 21 17.47 -17.78 -26.73
C LEU A 21 17.44 -16.25 -26.59
N LEU A 22 16.60 -15.57 -27.38
CA LEU A 22 16.43 -14.12 -27.31
C LEU A 22 15.86 -13.70 -25.94
N ARG A 23 14.84 -14.43 -25.45
CA ARG A 23 14.29 -14.21 -24.10
C ARG A 23 15.32 -14.47 -23.01
N LEU A 24 16.13 -15.52 -23.14
CA LEU A 24 17.19 -15.81 -22.17
C LEU A 24 18.23 -14.68 -22.13
N SER A 25 18.64 -14.16 -23.31
CA SER A 25 19.58 -13.04 -23.38
C SER A 25 19.01 -11.74 -22.83
N LEU A 26 17.71 -11.49 -23.05
CA LEU A 26 17.03 -10.32 -22.53
C LEU A 26 16.91 -10.40 -21.00
N ASN A 27 16.51 -11.56 -20.47
CA ASN A 27 16.45 -11.78 -19.02
C ASN A 27 17.83 -11.60 -18.37
N ALA A 28 18.89 -12.15 -18.96
CA ALA A 28 20.25 -11.96 -18.46
C ALA A 28 20.67 -10.48 -18.46
N GLN A 29 20.32 -9.72 -19.49
CA GLN A 29 20.60 -8.29 -19.57
C GLN A 29 19.82 -7.50 -18.50
N ILE A 30 18.53 -7.81 -18.31
CA ILE A 30 17.68 -7.21 -17.27
C ILE A 30 18.25 -7.50 -15.88
N SER A 31 18.64 -8.74 -15.61
CA SER A 31 19.26 -9.13 -14.36
C SER A 31 20.55 -8.36 -14.10
N GLN A 32 21.37 -8.10 -15.12
CA GLN A 32 22.64 -7.40 -14.91
C GLN A 32 22.44 -5.96 -14.43
N TYR A 33 21.65 -5.15 -15.14
CA TYR A 33 21.46 -3.76 -14.71
C TYR A 33 20.58 -3.64 -13.46
N ALA A 34 19.73 -4.63 -13.17
CA ALA A 34 19.04 -4.74 -11.90
C ALA A 34 20.02 -4.91 -10.73
N VAL A 35 21.05 -5.75 -10.89
CA VAL A 35 22.10 -5.91 -9.87
C VAL A 35 23.00 -4.66 -9.79
N ASP A 36 23.42 -4.11 -10.93
CA ASP A 36 24.38 -2.98 -10.98
C ASP A 36 23.82 -1.70 -10.33
N HIS A 37 22.49 -1.54 -10.32
CA HIS A 37 21.78 -0.39 -9.78
C HIS A 37 20.86 -0.76 -8.60
N ALA A 38 21.04 -1.96 -8.02
CA ALA A 38 20.27 -2.41 -6.88
C ALA A 38 20.48 -1.49 -5.68
N PRO A 39 19.46 -1.24 -4.85
CA PRO A 39 19.63 -0.49 -3.62
C PRO A 39 20.60 -1.15 -2.64
N LEU A 40 21.29 -0.33 -1.87
CA LEU A 40 22.03 -0.71 -0.67
C LEU A 40 21.29 -0.15 0.53
N ILE A 41 20.98 -0.98 1.51
CA ILE A 41 20.07 -0.62 2.60
C ILE A 41 20.85 -0.50 3.89
N TRP A 42 20.79 0.66 4.52
CA TRP A 42 21.15 0.83 5.92
C TRP A 42 19.95 0.43 6.77
N LEU A 43 20.07 -0.70 7.47
CA LEU A 43 19.16 -1.12 8.52
C LEU A 43 19.46 -0.31 9.79
N HIS A 44 18.41 0.05 10.53
CA HIS A 44 18.56 0.84 11.74
C HIS A 44 19.43 0.12 12.80
N SER A 45 20.28 0.85 13.53
CA SER A 45 21.28 0.28 14.45
C SER A 45 20.67 -0.58 15.56
N ASP A 46 19.52 -0.15 16.07
CA ASP A 46 18.82 -0.74 17.21
C ASP A 46 17.59 -1.58 16.82
N ASP A 47 17.43 -1.90 15.53
CA ASP A 47 16.35 -2.79 15.10
C ASP A 47 16.73 -4.25 15.43
N PRO A 48 15.89 -5.01 16.17
CA PRO A 48 16.12 -6.44 16.35
C PRO A 48 15.54 -7.29 15.21
N TYR A 49 14.69 -6.73 14.34
CA TYR A 49 13.96 -7.45 13.30
C TYR A 49 14.66 -7.25 11.95
N MET A 50 15.40 -8.28 11.56
CA MET A 50 16.26 -8.26 10.39
C MET A 50 15.58 -8.91 9.17
N PRO A 51 16.14 -8.70 7.96
CA PRO A 51 15.67 -9.38 6.76
C PRO A 51 15.54 -10.89 6.99
N SER A 52 14.39 -11.43 6.61
CA SER A 52 13.96 -12.77 7.01
C SER A 52 13.79 -13.69 5.79
N ASP A 53 14.10 -14.98 5.95
CA ASP A 53 13.94 -15.95 4.88
C ASP A 53 12.46 -16.17 4.54
N ILE A 54 12.11 -15.93 3.27
CA ILE A 54 10.72 -16.02 2.78
C ILE A 54 10.19 -17.46 2.93
N LYS A 55 11.03 -18.47 2.69
CA LYS A 55 10.63 -19.88 2.75
C LYS A 55 10.46 -20.33 4.20
N GLU A 56 11.40 -20.03 5.07
CA GLU A 56 11.33 -20.38 6.49
C GLU A 56 10.10 -19.76 7.14
N HIS A 57 9.76 -18.51 6.80
CA HIS A 57 8.51 -17.90 7.26
C HIS A 57 7.28 -18.74 6.91
N VAL A 58 7.14 -19.16 5.64
CA VAL A 58 6.03 -20.03 5.21
C VAL A 58 6.05 -21.34 6.00
N LEU A 59 7.22 -21.95 6.19
CA LEU A 59 7.36 -23.21 6.94
C LEU A 59 7.01 -23.10 8.43
N ARG A 60 7.04 -21.88 9.00
CA ARG A 60 6.69 -21.57 10.40
C ARG A 60 5.25 -21.13 10.60
N THR A 61 4.46 -21.12 9.54
CA THR A 61 3.05 -20.73 9.57
C THR A 61 2.12 -21.90 9.24
N ALA A 62 0.86 -21.75 9.63
CA ALA A 62 -0.24 -22.61 9.23
C ALA A 62 -1.40 -21.73 8.74
N PRO A 63 -2.02 -22.07 7.59
CA PRO A 63 -3.07 -21.26 7.01
C PRO A 63 -4.35 -21.31 7.86
N ARG A 64 -4.96 -20.15 8.08
CA ARG A 64 -6.22 -20.02 8.82
C ARG A 64 -7.21 -19.09 8.12
N ILE A 65 -8.49 -19.34 8.35
CA ILE A 65 -9.60 -18.45 8.01
C ILE A 65 -10.42 -18.27 9.30
N ASP A 66 -10.74 -17.04 9.66
CA ASP A 66 -11.46 -16.70 10.90
C ASP A 66 -10.84 -17.39 12.14
N PHE A 67 -9.52 -17.31 12.25
CA PHE A 67 -8.70 -17.95 13.30
C PHE A 67 -8.75 -19.48 13.37
N GLN A 68 -9.49 -20.14 12.48
CA GLN A 68 -9.57 -21.59 12.40
C GLN A 68 -8.60 -22.12 11.36
N ARG A 69 -7.87 -23.18 11.70
CA ARG A 69 -6.97 -23.87 10.76
C ARG A 69 -7.79 -24.47 9.63
N ILE A 70 -7.31 -24.34 8.39
CA ILE A 70 -7.87 -25.06 7.25
C ILE A 70 -7.71 -26.57 7.51
N ALA A 71 -8.83 -27.28 7.64
CA ALA A 71 -8.88 -28.68 8.11
C ALA A 71 -8.57 -29.72 7.01
N ASP A 72 -8.48 -29.28 5.75
CA ASP A 72 -8.19 -30.15 4.62
C ASP A 72 -6.80 -30.76 4.70
N ALA A 73 -6.64 -31.94 4.10
CA ALA A 73 -5.35 -32.59 3.95
C ALA A 73 -4.50 -31.86 2.88
N LEU A 74 -3.97 -30.71 3.26
CA LEU A 74 -3.02 -29.94 2.45
C LEU A 74 -1.65 -30.67 2.44
N PRO A 75 -0.93 -30.64 1.31
CA PRO A 75 0.49 -31.00 1.32
C PRO A 75 1.25 -30.04 2.25
N ARG A 76 2.50 -30.40 2.59
CA ARG A 76 3.38 -29.45 3.28
C ARG A 76 3.55 -28.22 2.39
N LEU A 77 3.12 -27.07 2.90
CA LEU A 77 3.20 -25.81 2.18
C LEU A 77 4.64 -25.31 2.12
N ASP A 78 5.03 -24.80 0.97
CA ASP A 78 6.28 -24.09 0.73
C ASP A 78 6.09 -23.09 -0.42
N LEU A 79 7.18 -22.58 -0.97
CA LEU A 79 7.13 -21.58 -2.03
C LEU A 79 6.69 -22.13 -3.40
N ASP A 80 6.68 -23.45 -3.59
CA ASP A 80 6.30 -24.13 -4.84
C ASP A 80 4.80 -24.46 -4.93
N ASN A 81 4.06 -24.32 -3.83
CA ASN A 81 2.65 -24.71 -3.78
C ASN A 81 1.74 -23.80 -2.92
N LEU A 82 2.22 -22.65 -2.47
CA LEU A 82 1.48 -21.72 -1.61
C LEU A 82 0.17 -21.22 -2.27
N SER A 83 0.13 -21.10 -3.60
CA SER A 83 -1.04 -20.65 -4.35
C SER A 83 -2.22 -21.62 -4.28
N LEU A 84 -2.01 -22.87 -3.84
CA LEU A 84 -3.10 -23.82 -3.53
C LEU A 84 -4.09 -23.23 -2.52
N LEU A 85 -3.61 -22.35 -1.63
CA LEU A 85 -4.45 -21.65 -0.65
C LEU A 85 -5.50 -20.73 -1.31
N ASN A 86 -5.33 -20.37 -2.59
CA ASN A 86 -6.32 -19.61 -3.33
C ASN A 86 -7.64 -20.38 -3.54
N GLY A 87 -7.62 -21.72 -3.42
CA GLY A 87 -8.83 -22.53 -3.49
C GLY A 87 -9.76 -22.40 -2.26
N TYR A 88 -9.33 -21.67 -1.23
CA TYR A 88 -10.01 -21.58 0.06
C TYR A 88 -10.62 -20.20 0.32
N GLY A 89 -11.60 -20.14 1.22
CA GLY A 89 -12.24 -18.89 1.64
C GLY A 89 -12.76 -18.08 0.44
N LYS A 90 -12.45 -16.78 0.43
CA LYS A 90 -12.75 -15.84 -0.65
C LYS A 90 -11.61 -15.82 -1.67
N ASN A 91 -11.41 -16.95 -2.36
CA ASN A 91 -10.35 -17.11 -3.35
C ASN A 91 -8.93 -16.83 -2.77
N GLY A 92 -8.69 -17.25 -1.53
CA GLY A 92 -7.45 -17.04 -0.78
C GLY A 92 -7.33 -15.69 -0.06
N THR A 93 -8.16 -14.70 -0.38
CA THR A 93 -7.98 -13.31 0.11
C THR A 93 -8.19 -13.13 1.62
N ASP A 94 -8.94 -14.03 2.25
CA ASP A 94 -9.17 -14.10 3.69
C ASP A 94 -8.43 -15.27 4.37
N VAL A 95 -7.44 -15.84 3.67
CA VAL A 95 -6.49 -16.80 4.25
C VAL A 95 -5.32 -16.04 4.86
N PHE A 96 -4.94 -16.42 6.08
CA PHE A 96 -3.86 -15.82 6.86
C PHE A 96 -2.79 -16.87 7.14
N LEU A 97 -1.53 -16.58 6.81
CA LEU A 97 -0.38 -17.39 7.21
C LEU A 97 -0.07 -17.14 8.69
N THR A 98 -0.83 -17.81 9.56
CA THR A 98 -0.75 -17.61 11.01
C THR A 98 0.43 -18.36 11.58
N ALA A 99 1.22 -17.74 12.46
CA ALA A 99 2.33 -18.45 13.11
C ALA A 99 1.87 -19.71 13.86
N VAL A 100 2.70 -20.76 13.80
CA VAL A 100 2.46 -21.99 14.56
C VAL A 100 2.86 -21.81 16.03
N GLU A 101 3.90 -21.03 16.27
CA GLU A 101 4.47 -20.73 17.59
C GLU A 101 3.98 -19.35 18.10
N ASP A 102 4.10 -19.10 19.40
CA ASP A 102 3.76 -17.79 19.97
C ASP A 102 4.82 -16.74 19.63
N VAL A 103 4.52 -15.91 18.63
CA VAL A 103 5.40 -14.85 18.12
C VAL A 103 5.70 -13.77 19.16
N THR A 104 4.89 -13.64 20.22
CA THR A 104 5.15 -12.68 21.31
C THR A 104 6.34 -13.07 22.18
N THR A 105 6.85 -14.29 22.01
CA THR A 105 8.10 -14.76 22.63
C THR A 105 9.35 -14.50 21.77
N PHE A 106 9.17 -13.94 20.57
CA PHE A 106 10.22 -13.60 19.60
C PHE A 106 11.18 -14.76 19.29
N PRO A 107 10.68 -15.88 18.74
CA PRO A 107 11.55 -16.98 18.31
C PRO A 107 12.51 -16.52 17.19
N ASP A 108 13.68 -17.14 17.10
CA ASP A 108 14.78 -16.68 16.23
C ASP A 108 14.38 -16.38 14.77
N TRP A 109 13.47 -17.17 14.18
CA TRP A 109 13.02 -16.96 12.79
C TRP A 109 12.24 -15.66 12.57
N VAL A 110 11.66 -15.09 13.64
CA VAL A 110 10.95 -13.80 13.63
C VAL A 110 11.95 -12.64 13.61
N LEU A 111 13.13 -12.83 14.19
CA LEU A 111 14.19 -11.82 14.26
C LEU A 111 15.02 -11.74 12.96
N GLY A 112 14.91 -12.73 12.07
CA GLY A 112 15.61 -12.74 10.78
C GLY A 112 17.11 -12.99 10.91
N GLU A 113 17.83 -12.79 9.81
CA GLU A 113 19.28 -12.95 9.75
C GLU A 113 19.98 -11.60 9.72
N THR A 114 21.00 -11.47 10.55
CA THR A 114 21.88 -10.29 10.59
C THR A 114 22.86 -10.34 9.40
N PRO A 115 22.77 -9.40 8.41
CA PRO A 115 23.84 -9.20 7.44
C PRO A 115 25.25 -9.12 8.04
N ASP A 116 26.22 -9.72 7.35
CA ASP A 116 27.64 -9.64 7.71
C ASP A 116 28.25 -8.24 7.42
N ALA A 117 29.56 -8.11 7.62
CA ALA A 117 30.27 -6.83 7.41
C ALA A 117 30.26 -6.34 5.95
N ASP A 118 30.05 -7.25 4.99
CA ASP A 118 29.92 -6.92 3.57
C ASP A 118 28.44 -6.74 3.18
N GLY A 119 27.52 -6.81 4.13
CA GLY A 119 26.08 -6.72 3.94
C GLY A 119 25.43 -7.97 3.33
N ALA A 120 26.08 -9.14 3.38
CA ALA A 120 25.51 -10.38 2.85
C ALA A 120 24.70 -11.14 3.89
N LEU A 121 23.60 -11.77 3.45
CA LEU A 121 22.93 -12.87 4.16
C LEU A 121 23.47 -14.19 3.61
N HIS A 122 23.61 -15.20 4.46
CA HIS A 122 24.18 -16.50 4.08
C HIS A 122 23.16 -17.63 4.12
N ASN A 123 22.11 -17.49 4.94
CA ASN A 123 21.11 -18.54 5.17
C ASN A 123 19.69 -18.13 4.80
N SER A 124 19.47 -16.83 4.55
CA SER A 124 18.13 -16.25 4.35
C SER A 124 18.01 -15.55 3.01
N THR A 125 17.12 -16.06 2.16
CA THR A 125 16.70 -15.36 0.94
C THR A 125 15.55 -14.42 1.29
N ALA A 126 15.91 -13.19 1.68
CA ALA A 126 14.97 -12.16 2.14
C ALA A 126 14.57 -11.16 1.04
N CYS A 127 15.10 -11.31 -0.17
CA CYS A 127 14.82 -10.41 -1.29
C CYS A 127 14.23 -11.15 -2.50
N ALA A 128 13.24 -10.53 -3.12
CA ALA A 128 12.72 -10.91 -4.43
C ALA A 128 12.79 -9.72 -5.39
N VAL A 129 13.52 -9.87 -6.49
CA VAL A 129 13.65 -8.88 -7.55
C VAL A 129 12.68 -9.22 -8.67
N VAL A 130 11.80 -8.29 -9.03
CA VAL A 130 10.81 -8.46 -10.11
C VAL A 130 10.99 -7.35 -11.13
N ALA A 131 11.37 -7.72 -12.36
CA ALA A 131 11.44 -6.79 -13.48
C ALA A 131 10.15 -6.83 -14.31
N VAL A 132 9.61 -5.65 -14.61
CA VAL A 132 8.37 -5.46 -15.35
C VAL A 132 8.63 -4.57 -16.55
N GLU A 133 8.61 -5.13 -17.75
CA GLU A 133 8.65 -4.35 -18.99
C GLU A 133 7.22 -3.97 -19.40
N HIS A 134 6.98 -2.67 -19.62
CA HIS A 134 5.67 -2.20 -20.06
C HIS A 134 5.75 -0.90 -20.86
N GLU A 135 4.71 -0.63 -21.64
CA GLU A 135 4.60 0.59 -22.44
C GLU A 135 3.89 1.69 -21.65
N LEU A 136 4.51 2.87 -21.59
CA LEU A 136 3.82 4.06 -21.11
C LEU A 136 2.93 4.62 -22.24
N PRO A 137 1.63 4.90 -21.99
CA PRO A 137 0.72 5.40 -23.02
C PRO A 137 1.25 6.64 -23.75
N GLY A 138 1.39 6.54 -25.08
CA GLY A 138 1.90 7.63 -25.93
C GLY A 138 3.38 7.97 -25.71
N LYS A 139 4.15 7.09 -25.05
CA LYS A 139 5.58 7.26 -24.75
C LYS A 139 6.36 6.01 -25.23
N GLN A 140 7.46 5.72 -24.55
CA GLN A 140 8.38 4.63 -24.82
C GLN A 140 8.17 3.46 -23.83
N THR A 141 8.68 2.29 -24.18
CA THR A 141 8.82 1.15 -23.28
C THR A 141 9.76 1.49 -22.12
N VAL A 142 9.37 1.09 -20.92
CA VAL A 142 10.17 1.22 -19.70
C VAL A 142 10.29 -0.15 -19.02
N VAL A 143 11.31 -0.29 -18.18
CA VAL A 143 11.42 -1.43 -17.29
C VAL A 143 11.43 -0.94 -15.86
N ASP A 144 10.44 -1.38 -15.07
CA ASP A 144 10.41 -1.13 -13.63
C ASP A 144 10.98 -2.36 -12.91
N VAL A 145 12.04 -2.17 -12.15
CA VAL A 145 12.65 -3.23 -11.34
C VAL A 145 12.29 -2.99 -9.89
N PHE A 146 11.48 -3.88 -9.34
CA PHE A 146 11.08 -3.89 -7.95
C PHE A 146 12.04 -4.75 -7.14
N TYR A 147 12.49 -4.25 -5.99
CA TYR A 147 13.30 -4.96 -5.02
C TYR A 147 12.44 -5.11 -3.77
N PHE A 148 11.81 -6.27 -3.61
CA PHE A 148 11.00 -6.57 -2.44
C PHE A 148 11.88 -7.11 -1.33
N TYR A 149 11.66 -6.62 -0.12
CA TYR A 149 12.35 -6.99 1.10
C TYR A 149 11.35 -7.60 2.06
N PHE A 150 11.70 -8.76 2.60
CA PHE A 150 10.84 -9.50 3.50
C PHE A 150 11.36 -9.46 4.94
N TYR A 151 10.46 -9.16 5.86
CA TYR A 151 10.69 -9.23 7.29
C TYR A 151 9.62 -10.13 7.91
N SER A 152 9.99 -11.04 8.80
CA SER A 152 9.01 -11.89 9.48
C SER A 152 8.18 -11.13 10.49
N TRP A 153 8.63 -9.95 10.92
CA TRP A 153 7.94 -9.11 11.89
C TRP A 153 8.06 -7.65 11.52
N ASN A 154 6.94 -6.95 11.57
CA ASN A 154 6.90 -5.50 11.60
C ASN A 154 6.52 -5.07 13.03
N GLU A 155 7.41 -4.31 13.67
CA GLU A 155 7.12 -3.61 14.91
C GLU A 155 6.60 -2.23 14.57
N GLY A 156 5.32 -2.01 14.81
CA GLY A 156 4.70 -0.73 14.50
C GLY A 156 5.24 0.41 15.37
N GLY A 157 4.89 1.64 14.99
CA GLY A 157 5.40 2.84 15.64
C GLY A 157 5.18 2.84 17.15
N ASP A 158 6.19 3.29 17.89
CA ASP A 158 6.04 3.56 19.31
C ASP A 158 5.01 4.69 19.45
N ILE A 159 4.00 4.50 20.30
CA ILE A 159 2.94 5.48 20.53
C ILE A 159 3.48 6.86 21.01
N THR A 160 4.73 6.90 21.51
CA THR A 160 5.43 8.14 21.90
C THR A 160 6.13 8.84 20.73
N GLN A 161 6.37 8.15 19.60
CA GLN A 161 6.94 8.69 18.35
C GLN A 161 5.89 9.45 17.53
N VAL A 162 5.29 10.45 18.16
CA VAL A 162 4.27 11.31 17.55
C VAL A 162 4.75 12.75 17.57
N VAL A 163 4.51 13.50 16.50
CA VAL A 163 4.88 14.92 16.42
C VAL A 163 4.18 15.76 17.51
N PRO A 164 4.89 16.70 18.17
CA PRO A 164 4.22 17.67 19.04
C PRO A 164 3.26 18.57 18.25
N PRO A 165 2.08 18.92 18.80
CA PRO A 165 1.62 18.63 20.16
C PRO A 165 0.79 17.34 20.27
N LEU A 166 0.64 16.57 19.20
CA LEU A 166 -0.23 15.38 19.14
C LEU A 166 0.25 14.26 20.06
N ASN A 167 1.54 14.19 20.37
CA ASN A 167 2.07 13.33 21.42
C ASN A 167 1.39 13.51 22.79
N ARG A 168 0.77 14.66 23.07
CA ARG A 168 0.02 14.91 24.31
C ARG A 168 -1.38 14.29 24.32
N LEU A 169 -1.84 13.72 23.21
CA LEU A 169 -3.11 12.99 23.14
C LEU A 169 -3.00 11.60 23.79
N PHE A 170 -1.79 11.16 24.11
CA PHE A 170 -1.49 9.89 24.76
C PHE A 170 -0.79 10.14 26.11
N PRO A 171 -1.48 10.68 27.13
CA PRO A 171 -0.83 11.01 28.41
C PRO A 171 -0.36 9.77 29.19
N ASP A 172 -0.98 8.61 28.96
CA ASP A 172 -0.68 7.35 29.67
C ASP A 172 0.23 6.41 28.88
N SER A 173 0.63 6.77 27.66
CA SER A 173 1.51 5.94 26.84
C SER A 173 2.92 5.85 27.39
N LYS A 174 3.55 4.68 27.25
CA LYS A 174 4.94 4.45 27.67
C LYS A 174 5.82 4.11 26.46
N PRO A 175 7.11 4.48 26.49
CA PRO A 175 8.06 3.97 25.51
C PRO A 175 8.03 2.44 25.47
N GLY A 176 8.10 1.86 24.28
CA GLY A 176 7.94 0.42 24.02
C GLY A 176 6.50 -0.02 23.76
N ASP A 177 5.51 0.87 23.86
CA ASP A 177 4.13 0.57 23.46
C ASP A 177 3.97 0.73 21.94
N HIS A 178 4.47 -0.25 21.19
CA HIS A 178 4.40 -0.31 19.73
C HIS A 178 3.00 -0.66 19.23
N PHE A 179 2.41 0.15 18.37
CA PHE A 179 1.10 -0.11 17.76
C PHE A 179 1.21 -0.31 16.26
N GLY A 180 0.44 -1.25 15.75
CA GLY A 180 0.43 -1.64 14.36
C GLY A 180 1.38 -2.80 14.05
N ASN A 181 1.70 -3.61 15.05
CA ASN A 181 2.53 -4.80 14.86
C ASN A 181 1.82 -5.80 13.94
N HIS A 182 2.57 -6.47 13.09
CA HIS A 182 2.04 -7.62 12.36
C HIS A 182 3.15 -8.62 12.05
N LEU A 183 2.75 -9.88 12.02
CA LEU A 183 3.59 -10.93 11.47
C LEU A 183 3.64 -10.75 9.95
N GLY A 184 4.84 -10.92 9.40
CA GLY A 184 5.17 -10.77 7.98
C GLY A 184 5.07 -9.33 7.49
N ASP A 185 6.04 -8.92 6.68
CA ASP A 185 6.04 -7.60 6.06
C ASP A 185 6.78 -7.57 4.73
N TRP A 186 6.27 -6.75 3.82
CA TRP A 186 6.79 -6.57 2.46
C TRP A 186 7.01 -5.08 2.20
N GLU A 187 8.25 -4.66 2.33
CA GLU A 187 8.76 -3.36 1.91
C GLU A 187 9.42 -3.47 0.54
N HIS A 188 9.57 -2.37 -0.20
CA HIS A 188 10.21 -2.38 -1.50
C HIS A 188 10.71 -1.03 -2.01
N ASN A 189 11.77 -1.09 -2.80
CA ASN A 189 12.08 -0.03 -3.75
C ASN A 189 11.65 -0.41 -5.16
N MET A 190 11.46 0.59 -6.02
CA MET A 190 11.37 0.37 -7.47
C MET A 190 12.29 1.33 -8.20
N VAL A 191 13.15 0.82 -9.08
CA VAL A 191 13.99 1.62 -9.98
C VAL A 191 13.43 1.51 -11.40
N ARG A 192 13.15 2.65 -12.02
CA ARG A 192 12.68 2.70 -13.40
C ARG A 192 13.85 2.89 -14.36
N PHE A 193 13.85 2.12 -15.43
CA PHE A 193 14.82 2.19 -16.51
C PHE A 193 14.18 2.61 -17.83
N VAL A 194 14.92 3.44 -18.57
CA VAL A 194 14.64 3.85 -19.93
C VAL A 194 15.87 3.52 -20.76
N ASN A 195 15.74 2.71 -21.80
CA ASN A 195 16.87 2.27 -22.63
C ASN A 195 18.03 1.73 -21.78
N ALA A 196 17.70 0.88 -20.80
CA ALA A 196 18.63 0.31 -19.81
C ALA A 196 19.38 1.33 -18.92
N LYS A 197 18.92 2.58 -18.85
CA LYS A 197 19.46 3.61 -17.93
C LYS A 197 18.44 3.94 -16.85
N PRO A 198 18.84 3.97 -15.57
CA PRO A 198 17.92 4.33 -14.50
C PRO A 198 17.54 5.82 -14.61
N VAL A 199 16.27 6.14 -14.36
CA VAL A 199 15.73 7.51 -14.42
C VAL A 199 15.11 7.99 -13.12
N GLY A 200 14.85 7.08 -12.19
CA GLY A 200 14.44 7.41 -10.83
C GLY A 200 14.13 6.18 -10.00
N ILE A 201 13.91 6.42 -8.72
CA ILE A 201 13.66 5.40 -7.70
C ILE A 201 12.46 5.80 -6.85
N TYR A 202 11.69 4.79 -6.44
CA TYR A 202 10.61 4.86 -5.47
C TYR A 202 11.06 4.19 -4.17
N PHE A 203 10.66 4.77 -3.04
CA PHE A 203 10.87 4.24 -1.69
C PHE A 203 9.49 3.97 -1.07
N SER A 204 9.21 2.71 -0.72
CA SER A 204 7.96 2.39 0.00
C SER A 204 8.06 2.85 1.44
N HIS A 205 6.97 3.41 1.94
CA HIS A 205 6.78 3.56 3.38
C HIS A 205 5.28 3.52 3.65
N HIS A 206 4.85 2.56 4.48
CA HIS A 206 3.45 2.35 4.85
C HIS A 206 2.54 2.18 3.61
N THR A 207 1.43 2.92 3.55
CA THR A 207 0.45 2.88 2.44
C THR A 207 0.91 3.62 1.19
N GLY A 208 2.07 4.27 1.23
CA GLY A 208 2.56 5.14 0.18
C GLY A 208 4.07 5.05 0.01
N GLY A 209 4.67 6.19 -0.27
CA GLY A 209 6.08 6.29 -0.56
C GLY A 209 6.45 7.66 -1.10
N GLU A 210 7.75 7.83 -1.31
CA GLU A 210 8.32 8.98 -1.98
C GLU A 210 9.20 8.54 -3.16
N MET A 211 9.62 9.50 -3.97
CA MET A 211 10.45 9.24 -5.13
C MET A 211 11.59 10.25 -5.26
N CYS A 212 12.70 9.79 -5.81
CA CYS A 212 13.79 10.65 -6.25
C CYS A 212 14.02 10.45 -7.75
N ALA A 213 14.30 11.55 -8.45
CA ALA A 213 14.91 11.46 -9.78
C ALA A 213 16.34 10.90 -9.64
N TRP A 214 16.78 10.11 -10.62
CA TRP A 214 18.06 9.38 -10.48
C TRP A 214 19.28 10.31 -10.33
N ASP A 215 19.27 11.40 -11.08
CA ASP A 215 20.35 12.39 -11.13
C ASP A 215 20.17 13.54 -10.12
N ASP A 216 19.12 13.50 -9.29
CA ASP A 216 18.92 14.50 -8.24
C ASP A 216 19.71 14.11 -6.99
N GLU A 217 20.94 14.60 -6.88
CA GLU A 217 21.83 14.36 -5.75
C GLU A 217 21.35 15.01 -4.44
N SER A 218 20.39 15.95 -4.49
CA SER A 218 19.79 16.51 -3.27
C SER A 218 18.78 15.55 -2.62
N CYS A 219 18.26 14.61 -3.41
CA CYS A 219 17.32 13.58 -2.98
C CYS A 219 18.01 12.21 -2.86
N LEU A 220 18.82 11.81 -3.86
CA LEU A 220 19.30 10.44 -4.00
C LEU A 220 20.83 10.32 -3.84
N SER A 221 21.23 9.83 -2.66
CA SER A 221 22.60 9.39 -2.40
C SER A 221 22.88 8.03 -3.07
N LYS A 222 24.11 7.85 -3.57
CA LYS A 222 24.56 6.62 -4.27
C LYS A 222 25.96 6.22 -3.82
N GLN A 223 26.22 4.92 -3.71
CA GLN A 223 27.55 4.33 -3.60
C GLN A 223 27.90 3.67 -4.93
N GLY A 224 28.77 4.32 -5.72
CA GLY A 224 28.97 3.94 -7.11
C GLY A 224 27.68 4.17 -7.92
N GLN A 225 27.15 3.12 -8.56
CA GLN A 225 25.87 3.18 -9.29
C GLN A 225 24.66 2.75 -8.45
N ARG A 226 24.88 2.37 -7.19
CA ARG A 226 23.84 1.78 -6.34
C ARG A 226 23.24 2.83 -5.41
N PRO A 227 21.91 3.04 -5.40
CA PRO A 227 21.26 3.99 -4.52
C PRO A 227 21.34 3.53 -3.06
N VAL A 228 21.49 4.49 -2.15
CA VAL A 228 21.51 4.25 -0.71
C VAL A 228 20.09 4.47 -0.18
N VAL A 229 19.61 3.52 0.63
CA VAL A 229 18.29 3.52 1.25
C VAL A 229 18.48 3.37 2.76
N PHE A 230 17.62 4.02 3.54
CA PHE A 230 17.61 3.91 4.99
C PHE A 230 16.28 3.27 5.41
N SER A 231 16.35 2.10 6.05
CA SER A 231 15.18 1.39 6.56
C SER A 231 14.94 1.82 8.01
N ALA A 232 13.71 2.24 8.29
CA ALA A 232 13.31 2.70 9.60
C ALA A 232 13.21 1.55 10.61
N ARG A 233 13.43 1.87 11.89
CA ARG A 233 13.37 0.91 12.99
C ARG A 233 11.95 0.32 13.12
N GLY A 234 11.83 -0.99 13.02
CA GLY A 234 10.63 -1.76 13.32
C GLY A 234 9.60 -1.75 12.19
N SER A 235 9.29 -0.56 11.63
CA SER A 235 8.35 -0.41 10.50
C SER A 235 8.95 -0.78 9.15
N HIS A 236 10.29 -0.85 9.10
CA HIS A 236 11.09 -1.13 7.91
C HIS A 236 10.89 -0.18 6.72
N ALA A 237 10.05 0.85 6.85
CA ALA A 237 9.79 1.90 5.89
C ALA A 237 11.10 2.44 5.30
N ASN A 238 11.13 2.61 3.98
CA ASN A 238 12.32 2.98 3.23
C ASN A 238 12.36 4.48 2.96
N TYR A 239 13.52 5.08 3.22
CA TYR A 239 13.75 6.52 3.05
C TYR A 239 15.03 6.81 2.26
N PRO A 240 15.08 7.95 1.54
CA PRO A 240 16.27 8.41 0.83
C PRO A 240 17.33 9.03 1.75
N THR A 241 16.96 9.38 2.99
CA THR A 241 17.84 10.03 3.97
C THR A 241 17.68 9.42 5.37
N GLU A 242 18.71 9.56 6.20
CA GLU A 242 18.62 9.26 7.63
C GLU A 242 17.85 10.35 8.39
N GLY A 243 17.39 10.02 9.59
CA GLY A 243 16.73 10.92 10.51
C GLY A 243 15.27 10.57 10.76
N ASN A 244 14.52 11.60 11.16
CA ASN A 244 13.11 11.49 11.53
C ASN A 244 12.23 11.78 10.31
N HIS A 245 11.37 10.84 9.98
CA HIS A 245 10.46 10.92 8.85
C HIS A 245 9.03 10.91 9.33
N ILE A 246 8.27 11.96 8.97
CA ILE A 246 6.87 12.06 9.35
C ILE A 246 6.03 11.32 8.32
N HIS A 247 5.29 10.30 8.78
CA HIS A 247 4.28 9.63 7.99
C HIS A 247 2.90 9.79 8.65
N ASP A 248 1.84 9.58 7.88
CA ASP A 248 0.44 9.71 8.33
C ASP A 248 0.14 11.03 9.08
N ASP A 249 0.79 12.10 8.63
CA ASP A 249 0.73 13.47 9.15
C ASP A 249 1.19 13.66 10.62
N ALA A 250 1.55 12.58 11.33
CA ALA A 250 1.86 12.69 12.76
C ALA A 250 2.81 11.64 13.36
N LEU A 251 2.95 10.48 12.75
CA LEU A 251 3.82 9.41 13.25
C LEU A 251 5.24 9.62 12.74
N ILE A 252 6.23 9.25 13.54
CA ILE A 252 7.65 9.46 13.23
C ILE A 252 8.32 8.10 13.08
N ASP A 253 8.78 7.81 11.87
CA ASP A 253 9.77 6.78 11.63
C ASP A 253 11.17 7.34 11.86
N ILE A 254 12.07 6.49 12.35
CA ILE A 254 13.47 6.85 12.60
C ILE A 254 14.34 5.87 11.82
N ALA A 255 15.15 6.41 10.91
CA ALA A 255 16.08 5.64 10.09
C ALA A 255 17.50 6.18 10.29
N ASP A 256 18.50 5.29 10.33
CA ASP A 256 19.90 5.68 10.52
C ASP A 256 20.87 4.77 9.75
N GLN A 257 22.17 5.04 9.88
CA GLN A 257 23.27 4.25 9.31
C GLN A 257 23.75 3.16 10.25
N GLY A 258 22.86 2.27 10.68
CA GLY A 258 23.22 1.12 11.50
C GLY A 258 24.06 0.10 10.74
N ARG A 259 23.40 -0.84 10.06
CA ARG A 259 24.06 -1.97 9.40
C ARG A 259 23.72 -2.04 7.93
N LEU A 260 24.74 -2.16 7.10
CA LEU A 260 24.57 -2.29 5.65
C LEU A 260 24.02 -3.67 5.31
N TRP A 261 23.05 -3.71 4.41
CA TRP A 261 22.54 -4.91 3.76
C TRP A 261 22.56 -4.70 2.25
N ASP A 262 23.03 -5.73 1.55
CA ASP A 262 23.01 -5.86 0.10
C ASP A 262 21.97 -6.93 -0.30
N PRO A 263 20.74 -6.52 -0.67
CA PRO A 263 19.64 -7.45 -0.90
C PRO A 263 19.87 -8.42 -2.05
N VAL A 264 20.65 -8.01 -3.06
CA VAL A 264 20.80 -8.78 -4.31
C VAL A 264 21.93 -9.81 -4.27
N LYS A 265 22.70 -9.89 -3.17
CA LYS A 265 23.68 -10.96 -2.97
C LYS A 265 23.03 -12.34 -2.81
N LEU A 266 21.83 -12.39 -2.23
CA LEU A 266 21.02 -13.59 -2.10
C LEU A 266 19.54 -13.23 -2.30
N ALA A 267 19.10 -13.26 -3.56
CA ALA A 267 17.75 -12.90 -3.95
C ALA A 267 17.17 -13.88 -4.97
N TYR A 268 15.85 -13.96 -5.01
CA TYR A 268 15.13 -14.55 -6.14
C TYR A 268 14.95 -13.50 -7.24
N PHE A 269 15.19 -13.87 -8.50
CA PHE A 269 15.03 -12.97 -9.65
C PHE A 269 13.91 -13.44 -10.57
N TYR A 270 13.01 -12.52 -10.90
CA TYR A 270 11.84 -12.78 -11.73
C TYR A 270 11.64 -11.70 -12.78
N THR A 271 10.97 -12.07 -13.86
CA THR A 271 10.28 -11.14 -14.75
C THR A 271 8.76 -11.30 -14.58
N TYR A 272 8.01 -10.23 -14.82
CA TYR A 272 6.55 -10.25 -14.83
C TYR A 272 6.02 -9.69 -16.14
N ASP A 273 5.17 -10.47 -16.81
CA ASP A 273 4.46 -10.06 -18.01
C ASP A 273 3.07 -9.53 -17.63
N PRO A 274 2.81 -8.22 -17.76
CA PRO A 274 1.53 -7.63 -17.37
C PRO A 274 0.38 -8.00 -18.31
N ALA A 275 0.64 -8.45 -19.54
CA ALA A 275 -0.41 -8.83 -20.48
C ALA A 275 -1.00 -10.22 -20.16
N THR A 276 -0.17 -11.11 -19.60
CA THR A 276 -0.56 -12.47 -19.22
C THR A 276 -0.59 -12.68 -17.71
N GLU A 277 -0.30 -11.65 -16.93
CA GLU A 277 -0.15 -11.67 -15.47
C GLU A 277 0.78 -12.80 -14.98
N THR A 278 1.87 -13.04 -15.72
CA THR A 278 2.73 -14.21 -15.52
C THR A 278 4.10 -13.86 -14.95
N PHE A 279 4.46 -14.45 -13.81
CA PHE A 279 5.81 -14.43 -13.26
C PHE A 279 6.66 -15.53 -13.88
N THR A 280 7.89 -15.20 -14.25
CA THR A 280 8.88 -16.15 -14.77
C THR A 280 10.18 -15.99 -14.00
N ALA A 281 10.73 -17.08 -13.47
CA ALA A 281 12.07 -17.05 -12.87
C ALA A 281 13.12 -16.68 -13.92
N ALA A 282 14.01 -15.73 -13.60
CA ALA A 282 15.08 -15.30 -14.49
C ALA A 282 16.03 -16.47 -14.83
N GLU A 283 16.28 -17.34 -13.86
CA GLU A 283 16.98 -18.61 -14.01
C GLU A 283 16.03 -19.78 -13.65
N PRO A 284 15.60 -20.58 -14.64
CA PRO A 284 14.70 -21.70 -14.36
C PRO A 284 15.30 -22.70 -13.37
N GLY A 285 14.52 -23.06 -12.33
CA GLY A 285 14.90 -24.06 -11.33
C GLY A 285 15.66 -23.52 -10.12
N THR A 286 15.99 -22.21 -10.08
CA THR A 286 16.67 -21.59 -8.93
C THR A 286 15.71 -20.81 -8.03
N ALA A 287 14.56 -20.37 -8.56
CA ALA A 287 13.57 -19.58 -7.84
C ALA A 287 12.14 -20.15 -8.02
N PRO A 288 11.45 -20.55 -6.95
CA PRO A 288 10.05 -20.98 -7.02
C PRO A 288 9.16 -19.78 -7.35
N THR A 289 8.17 -19.94 -8.24
CA THR A 289 7.30 -18.83 -8.69
C THR A 289 5.91 -18.86 -8.06
N ASP A 290 5.48 -20.01 -7.54
CA ASP A 290 4.08 -20.23 -7.14
C ASP A 290 3.64 -19.31 -5.99
N TRP A 291 4.51 -19.06 -5.01
CA TRP A 291 4.23 -18.16 -3.88
C TRP A 291 3.84 -16.74 -4.26
N LEU A 292 4.34 -16.21 -5.39
CA LEU A 292 3.97 -14.88 -5.90
C LEU A 292 2.47 -14.81 -6.25
N TYR A 293 1.83 -15.97 -6.49
CA TYR A 293 0.41 -16.07 -6.79
C TYR A 293 -0.47 -16.26 -5.56
N PHE A 294 0.06 -16.37 -4.35
CA PHE A 294 -0.79 -16.42 -3.15
C PHE A 294 -1.57 -15.11 -2.97
N ASN A 295 -2.91 -15.22 -2.83
CA ASN A 295 -3.82 -14.07 -2.71
C ASN A 295 -3.98 -13.53 -1.29
N GLY A 296 -3.62 -14.32 -0.29
CA GLY A 296 -3.91 -14.02 1.10
C GLY A 296 -2.86 -13.16 1.78
N ASN A 297 -2.85 -13.27 3.09
CA ASN A 297 -2.13 -12.40 4.00
C ASN A 297 -0.92 -13.15 4.58
N TRP A 298 0.25 -12.54 4.43
CA TRP A 298 1.53 -12.99 4.97
C TRP A 298 1.59 -12.62 6.45
N GLY A 299 0.82 -13.33 7.28
CA GLY A 299 0.80 -13.11 8.72
C GLY A 299 -0.50 -13.52 9.38
N ASP A 300 -0.56 -13.31 10.70
CA ASP A 300 -1.74 -13.52 11.53
C ASP A 300 -2.92 -12.66 11.08
N GLN A 301 -4.13 -13.10 11.38
CA GLN A 301 -5.33 -12.27 11.27
C GLN A 301 -5.40 -11.26 12.43
N GLN A 302 -5.79 -10.02 12.16
CA GLN A 302 -5.98 -8.98 13.18
C GLN A 302 -6.88 -9.49 14.32
N TYR A 303 -6.36 -9.51 15.55
CA TYR A 303 -7.13 -9.96 16.69
C TYR A 303 -8.39 -9.11 16.94
N PRO A 304 -9.50 -9.74 17.39
CA PRO A 304 -10.69 -8.99 17.79
C PRO A 304 -10.41 -8.15 19.05
N ASP A 305 -11.17 -7.07 19.25
CA ASP A 305 -11.04 -6.20 20.44
C ASP A 305 -11.26 -6.91 21.77
N SER A 306 -11.89 -8.09 21.75
CA SER A 306 -12.07 -8.93 22.93
C SER A 306 -10.86 -9.83 23.26
N ASP A 307 -9.88 -9.96 22.37
CA ASP A 307 -8.67 -10.74 22.64
C ASP A 307 -7.79 -9.99 23.67
N PRO A 308 -7.32 -10.64 24.75
CA PRO A 308 -6.53 -9.98 25.79
C PRO A 308 -5.20 -9.42 25.30
N ARG A 309 -4.67 -9.90 24.16
CA ARG A 309 -3.45 -9.37 23.52
C ARG A 309 -3.72 -8.12 22.71
N GLN A 310 -4.97 -7.91 22.28
CA GLN A 310 -5.36 -6.78 21.46
C GLN A 310 -5.61 -5.54 22.34
N GLN A 311 -4.85 -4.48 22.05
CA GLN A 311 -5.12 -3.15 22.61
C GLN A 311 -5.55 -2.21 21.48
N THR A 312 -6.47 -1.30 21.79
CA THR A 312 -6.98 -0.32 20.83
C THR A 312 -6.92 1.05 21.45
N VAL A 313 -6.24 1.97 20.78
CA VAL A 313 -6.20 3.38 21.18
C VAL A 313 -7.58 3.98 20.95
N THR A 314 -8.33 4.23 22.03
CA THR A 314 -9.77 4.53 22.01
C THR A 314 -10.16 5.68 21.08
N TYR A 315 -9.32 6.71 20.96
CA TYR A 315 -9.63 7.91 20.19
C TYR A 315 -9.34 7.80 18.69
N PHE A 316 -8.41 6.92 18.31
CA PHE A 316 -7.91 6.80 16.93
C PHE A 316 -8.22 5.44 16.29
N GLY A 317 -8.67 4.47 17.08
CA GLY A 317 -8.91 3.11 16.63
C GLY A 317 -7.64 2.34 16.27
N LEU A 318 -6.45 2.89 16.58
CA LEU A 318 -5.17 2.27 16.28
C LEU A 318 -5.04 0.95 17.06
N LYS A 319 -4.75 -0.13 16.34
CA LYS A 319 -4.67 -1.49 16.89
C LYS A 319 -3.24 -1.85 17.28
N LYS A 320 -3.08 -2.61 18.37
CA LYS A 320 -1.78 -3.18 18.77
C LYS A 320 -1.26 -4.13 17.70
N PHE A 321 -2.10 -5.08 17.27
CA PHE A 321 -1.81 -6.00 16.18
C PHE A 321 -2.74 -5.75 14.99
N TYR A 322 -2.18 -5.68 13.77
CA TYR A 322 -2.91 -5.73 12.50
C TYR A 322 -2.73 -7.10 11.83
N GLY A 323 -3.51 -7.33 10.78
CA GLY A 323 -3.30 -8.49 9.92
C GLY A 323 -2.04 -8.31 9.07
N GLY A 324 -1.33 -9.40 8.78
CA GLY A 324 -0.19 -9.36 7.87
C GLY A 324 -0.58 -8.85 6.47
N PRO A 325 0.35 -8.24 5.71
CA PRO A 325 0.06 -7.67 4.41
C PRO A 325 -0.10 -8.76 3.35
N ASN A 326 -0.60 -8.36 2.17
CA ASN A 326 -0.57 -9.20 0.98
C ASN A 326 0.79 -9.12 0.27
N GLY A 327 1.06 -10.11 -0.59
CA GLY A 327 2.38 -10.29 -1.21
C GLY A 327 2.71 -9.34 -2.38
N PRO A 328 3.90 -9.50 -2.99
CA PRO A 328 4.46 -8.60 -4.00
C PRO A 328 3.54 -8.24 -5.18
N LYS A 329 2.72 -9.19 -5.67
CA LYS A 329 1.83 -8.95 -6.82
C LYS A 329 0.81 -7.84 -6.60
N PHE A 330 0.51 -7.50 -5.34
CA PHE A 330 -0.46 -6.47 -4.97
C PHE A 330 0.17 -5.07 -4.86
N LYS A 331 1.49 -4.93 -5.04
CA LYS A 331 2.23 -3.68 -4.85
C LYS A 331 2.26 -2.77 -6.09
N HIS A 332 1.22 -2.86 -6.93
CA HIS A 332 1.03 -2.08 -8.16
C HIS A 332 2.23 -2.17 -9.11
N LEU A 333 2.43 -3.35 -9.70
CA LEU A 333 3.60 -3.67 -10.55
C LEU A 333 3.65 -2.91 -11.88
N VAL A 334 2.53 -2.32 -12.33
CA VAL A 334 2.45 -1.49 -13.53
C VAL A 334 2.02 -0.09 -13.10
N ARG A 335 2.84 0.93 -13.42
CA ARG A 335 2.64 2.31 -12.97
C ARG A 335 2.88 3.32 -14.09
N THR A 336 2.08 4.38 -14.18
CA THR A 336 2.35 5.46 -15.14
C THR A 336 3.57 6.30 -14.72
N GLY A 337 3.75 6.53 -13.42
CA GLY A 337 4.88 7.22 -12.81
C GLY A 337 5.74 6.31 -11.92
N LEU A 338 6.64 6.91 -11.12
CA LEU A 338 7.37 6.16 -10.09
C LEU A 338 6.45 5.79 -8.91
N LEU A 339 5.53 6.69 -8.57
CA LEU A 339 4.49 6.48 -7.56
C LEU A 339 3.38 5.54 -8.10
N PRO A 340 2.71 4.77 -7.22
CA PRO A 340 1.49 4.06 -7.57
C PRO A 340 0.42 4.99 -8.15
N ASP A 341 -0.32 4.54 -9.16
CA ASP A 341 -1.36 5.34 -9.82
C ASP A 341 -2.61 5.53 -8.94
N VAL A 342 -2.80 4.66 -7.94
CA VAL A 342 -3.90 4.74 -7.00
C VAL A 342 -3.54 5.71 -5.88
N LYS A 343 -4.29 6.80 -5.77
CA LYS A 343 -4.16 7.70 -4.61
C LYS A 343 -4.66 7.01 -3.34
N GLU A 344 -3.94 7.23 -2.25
CA GLU A 344 -4.40 6.80 -0.94
C GLU A 344 -5.79 7.38 -0.64
N LYS A 345 -6.68 6.56 -0.07
CA LYS A 345 -8.00 7.03 0.34
C LYS A 345 -7.85 8.01 1.50
N SER A 346 -8.32 9.24 1.30
CA SER A 346 -8.33 10.26 2.36
C SER A 346 -9.10 9.77 3.58
N ASN A 347 -8.41 9.66 4.71
CA ASN A 347 -9.03 9.41 6.02
C ASN A 347 -9.40 10.77 6.63
N ILE A 348 -10.65 10.90 7.11
CA ILE A 348 -11.12 12.13 7.80
C ILE A 348 -10.17 12.51 8.94
N ILE A 349 -9.64 11.51 9.68
CA ILE A 349 -8.67 11.75 10.76
C ILE A 349 -7.39 12.37 10.20
N LYS A 350 -6.79 11.79 9.15
CA LYS A 350 -5.60 12.36 8.48
C LYS A 350 -5.86 13.78 8.01
N THR A 351 -7.01 14.03 7.37
CA THR A 351 -7.42 15.38 6.95
C THR A 351 -7.51 16.36 8.11
N LEU A 352 -8.10 15.95 9.25
CA LEU A 352 -8.20 16.79 10.44
C LEU A 352 -6.84 17.06 11.08
N VAL A 353 -5.98 16.05 11.15
CA VAL A 353 -4.59 16.18 11.63
C VAL A 353 -3.84 17.16 10.75
N HIS A 354 -3.87 16.98 9.43
CA HIS A 354 -3.24 17.87 8.47
C HIS A 354 -3.70 19.33 8.65
N TRP A 355 -5.02 19.54 8.78
CA TRP A 355 -5.59 20.87 9.03
C TRP A 355 -5.12 21.46 10.36
N TYR A 356 -5.12 20.66 11.43
CA TYR A 356 -4.65 21.08 12.74
C TYR A 356 -3.17 21.48 12.71
N MET A 357 -2.33 20.66 12.09
CA MET A 357 -0.88 20.88 11.98
C MET A 357 -0.56 22.13 11.15
N GLY A 358 -1.30 22.39 10.06
CA GLY A 358 -1.15 23.62 9.27
C GLY A 358 -1.44 24.90 10.06
N TRP A 359 -2.39 24.84 11.01
CA TRP A 359 -2.73 25.99 11.88
C TRP A 359 -1.88 26.05 13.15
N TYR A 360 -1.19 24.96 13.50
CA TYR A 360 -0.41 24.89 14.73
C TYR A 360 0.70 25.93 14.78
N GLY A 361 1.47 26.08 13.70
CA GLY A 361 2.59 27.02 13.64
C GLY A 361 2.18 28.49 13.85
N CYS A 362 1.02 28.91 13.33
CA CYS A 362 0.58 30.32 13.39
C CYS A 362 -0.29 30.65 14.61
N CYS A 363 -1.14 29.72 15.01
CA CYS A 363 -2.39 30.07 15.68
C CYS A 363 -2.75 29.14 16.84
N LEU A 364 -2.20 27.91 16.87
CA LEU A 364 -2.47 26.93 17.92
C LEU A 364 -1.24 26.57 18.77
N LYS A 365 -0.06 27.14 18.47
CA LYS A 365 1.18 26.89 19.21
C LYS A 365 1.00 27.20 20.69
N GLY A 366 1.32 26.23 21.55
CA GLY A 366 1.21 26.36 23.01
C GLY A 366 -0.18 26.08 23.59
N ILE A 367 -1.21 25.92 22.77
CA ILE A 367 -2.55 25.49 23.20
C ILE A 367 -2.58 23.97 23.29
N ASN A 368 -3.09 23.41 24.40
CA ASN A 368 -3.28 21.97 24.53
C ASN A 368 -4.28 21.47 23.45
N PRO A 369 -3.95 20.45 22.65
CA PRO A 369 -4.83 19.92 21.61
C PRO A 369 -6.27 19.66 22.08
N TRP A 370 -6.45 19.16 23.31
CA TRP A 370 -7.76 18.91 23.90
C TRP A 370 -8.63 20.16 24.01
N VAL A 371 -8.03 21.33 24.25
CA VAL A 371 -8.78 22.60 24.30
C VAL A 371 -9.33 22.96 22.92
N VAL A 372 -8.58 22.68 21.86
CA VAL A 372 -9.02 22.91 20.48
C VAL A 372 -10.17 21.96 20.13
N VAL A 373 -10.02 20.67 20.44
CA VAL A 373 -11.06 19.65 20.23
C VAL A 373 -12.35 20.03 20.95
N VAL A 374 -12.28 20.37 22.24
CA VAL A 374 -13.46 20.76 23.04
C VAL A 374 -14.12 22.02 22.49
N ARG A 375 -13.36 23.04 22.09
CA ARG A 375 -13.92 24.26 21.48
C ARG A 375 -14.62 23.98 20.16
N LEU A 376 -14.06 23.10 19.32
CA LEU A 376 -14.69 22.69 18.06
C LEU A 376 -16.00 21.95 18.31
N LEU A 377 -16.03 21.03 19.27
CA LEU A 377 -17.24 20.30 19.64
C LEU A 377 -18.35 21.23 20.18
N ILE A 378 -17.99 22.21 21.02
CA ILE A 378 -18.94 23.22 21.52
C ILE A 378 -19.46 24.09 20.38
N SER A 379 -18.59 24.52 19.47
CA SER A 379 -18.97 25.33 18.30
C SER A 379 -19.90 24.57 17.37
N LEU A 380 -19.61 23.29 17.11
CA LEU A 380 -20.46 22.41 16.31
C LEU A 380 -21.83 22.22 16.96
N ALA A 381 -21.87 21.97 18.27
CA ALA A 381 -23.13 21.85 19.01
C ALA A 381 -23.95 23.13 18.96
N ALA A 382 -23.31 24.31 19.07
CA ALA A 382 -23.97 25.60 18.94
C ALA A 382 -24.54 25.83 17.53
N VAL A 383 -23.79 25.50 16.47
CA VAL A 383 -24.24 25.60 15.08
C VAL A 383 -25.41 24.66 14.80
N ILE A 384 -25.37 23.43 15.32
CA ILE A 384 -26.49 22.47 15.21
C ILE A 384 -27.71 23.02 15.94
N ALA A 385 -27.55 23.54 17.16
CA ALA A 385 -28.64 24.14 17.93
C ALA A 385 -29.26 25.34 17.19
N LEU A 386 -28.42 26.24 16.66
CA LEU A 386 -28.85 27.38 15.84
C LEU A 386 -29.58 26.95 14.57
N SER A 387 -29.09 25.91 13.88
CA SER A 387 -29.72 25.32 12.69
C SER A 387 -31.09 24.71 13.02
N VAL A 388 -31.19 23.96 14.12
CA VAL A 388 -32.46 23.40 14.58
C VAL A 388 -33.43 24.51 15.00
N LEU A 389 -32.94 25.56 15.66
CA LEU A 389 -33.76 26.70 16.06
C LEU A 389 -34.27 27.48 14.85
N THR A 390 -33.41 27.75 13.87
CA THR A 390 -33.80 28.40 12.61
C THR A 390 -34.79 27.56 11.83
N VAL A 391 -34.59 26.25 11.72
CA VAL A 391 -35.58 25.35 11.10
C VAL A 391 -36.89 25.32 11.87
N ARG A 392 -36.88 25.35 13.20
CA ARG A 392 -38.12 25.40 14.01
C ARG A 392 -38.86 26.73 13.91
N VAL A 393 -38.14 27.85 13.87
CA VAL A 393 -38.71 29.20 13.86
C VAL A 393 -39.13 29.60 12.45
N ALA A 394 -38.28 29.34 11.45
CA ALA A 394 -38.56 29.67 10.05
C ALA A 394 -39.36 28.58 9.34
N GLY A 395 -39.32 27.33 9.79
CA GLY A 395 -40.01 26.19 9.18
C GLY A 395 -41.52 26.40 8.96
N PRO A 396 -42.28 26.92 9.95
CA PRO A 396 -43.69 27.25 9.78
C PRO A 396 -43.92 28.34 8.73
N ALA A 397 -43.10 29.39 8.70
CA ALA A 397 -43.19 30.49 7.74
C ALA A 397 -42.79 30.05 6.33
N ILE A 398 -41.75 29.23 6.18
CA ILE A 398 -41.31 28.63 4.92
C ILE A 398 -42.38 27.67 4.40
N LYS A 399 -42.96 26.84 5.27
CA LYS A 399 -44.06 25.92 4.90
C LYS A 399 -45.31 26.69 4.46
N ALA A 400 -45.65 27.78 5.15
CA ALA A 400 -46.72 28.68 4.75
C ALA A 400 -46.44 29.34 3.40
N TRP A 401 -45.21 29.84 3.18
CA TRP A 401 -44.79 30.43 1.91
C TRP A 401 -44.83 29.44 0.74
N VAL A 402 -44.35 28.20 0.95
CA VAL A 402 -44.43 27.12 -0.05
C VAL A 402 -45.88 26.75 -0.37
N LEU A 403 -46.75 26.69 0.64
CA LEU A 403 -48.18 26.43 0.44
C LEU A 403 -48.86 27.57 -0.32
N THR A 404 -48.57 28.83 0.00
CA THR A 404 -49.10 29.99 -0.74
C THR A 404 -48.59 30.06 -2.17
N ARG A 405 -47.35 29.62 -2.43
CA ARG A 405 -46.78 29.58 -3.77
C ARG A 405 -47.38 28.45 -4.62
N LYS A 406 -47.64 27.28 -4.01
CA LYS A 406 -48.41 26.19 -4.65
C LYS A 406 -49.85 26.60 -4.93
N ASP A 407 -50.52 27.22 -3.97
CA ASP A 407 -51.90 27.71 -4.14
C ASP A 407 -51.98 28.81 -5.22
N GLY A 408 -50.96 29.67 -5.31
CA GLY A 408 -50.80 30.64 -6.39
C GLY A 408 -50.65 30.00 -7.77
N GLN A 409 -49.75 29.01 -7.93
CA GLN A 409 -49.62 28.26 -9.19
C GLN A 409 -50.90 27.53 -9.58
N THR A 410 -51.58 26.90 -8.61
CA THR A 410 -52.84 26.18 -8.89
C THR A 410 -53.96 27.14 -9.31
N LYS A 411 -54.01 28.34 -8.69
CA LYS A 411 -54.96 29.39 -9.07
C LYS A 411 -54.65 29.98 -10.45
N GLU A 412 -53.39 30.21 -10.76
CA GLU A 412 -52.94 30.68 -12.08
C GLU A 412 -53.33 29.67 -13.17
N GLU A 413 -53.06 28.38 -12.96
CA GLU A 413 -53.45 27.27 -13.86
C GLU A 413 -54.98 27.17 -14.03
N THR A 414 -55.76 27.24 -12.94
CA THR A 414 -57.23 27.23 -13.04
C THR A 414 -57.80 28.48 -13.69
N SER A 415 -57.17 29.65 -13.50
CA SER A 415 -57.60 30.90 -14.13
C SER A 415 -57.26 30.93 -15.62
N GLU A 416 -56.14 30.34 -16.04
CA GLU A 416 -55.78 30.15 -17.45
C GLU A 416 -56.76 29.20 -18.15
N VAL A 417 -57.14 28.11 -17.48
CA VAL A 417 -58.15 27.15 -17.95
C VAL A 417 -59.54 27.79 -18.03
N GLN A 418 -59.95 28.58 -17.02
CA GLN A 418 -61.22 29.31 -17.05
C GLN A 418 -61.25 30.44 -18.08
N LEU A 419 -60.15 31.16 -18.31
CA LEU A 419 -60.07 32.17 -19.38
C LEU A 419 -60.23 31.51 -20.75
N ARG A 420 -59.59 30.35 -20.98
CA ARG A 420 -59.74 29.57 -22.23
C ARG A 420 -61.16 29.01 -22.43
N LEU A 421 -61.90 28.76 -21.35
CA LEU A 421 -63.30 28.30 -21.40
C LEU A 421 -64.32 29.42 -21.61
N LEU A 422 -63.99 30.66 -21.21
CA LEU A 422 -64.87 31.83 -21.33
C LEU A 422 -64.69 32.61 -22.63
N ASP A 423 -63.60 32.36 -23.37
CA ASP A 423 -63.35 32.89 -24.70
C ASP A 423 -62.86 31.77 -25.66
N PRO A 424 -63.73 30.81 -26.01
CA PRO A 424 -63.35 29.70 -26.90
C PRO A 424 -63.02 30.14 -28.32
N GLU A 425 -63.39 31.37 -28.73
CA GLU A 425 -63.13 31.89 -30.08
C GLU A 425 -61.71 32.46 -30.27
N ARG A 426 -60.93 32.61 -29.20
CA ARG A 426 -59.51 33.02 -29.32
C ARG A 426 -58.54 31.84 -29.47
N ALA A 427 -58.95 30.62 -29.16
CA ALA A 427 -58.09 29.44 -29.27
C ALA A 427 -57.83 29.00 -30.73
N ASP A 428 -58.63 29.49 -31.69
CA ASP A 428 -58.50 29.14 -33.11
C ASP A 428 -57.84 30.27 -33.96
N ALA A 429 -57.29 31.31 -33.33
CA ALA A 429 -56.74 32.47 -34.06
C ALA A 429 -55.20 32.55 -34.10
N ASP A 430 -54.46 31.71 -33.36
CA ASP A 430 -52.99 31.76 -33.32
C ASP A 430 -52.30 30.55 -33.99
N ASP A 431 -53.04 29.68 -34.70
CA ASP A 431 -52.46 28.59 -35.52
C ASP A 431 -52.41 28.90 -37.04
N GLU A 432 -52.71 30.14 -37.45
CA GLU A 432 -52.40 30.64 -38.80
C GLU A 432 -51.79 32.05 -38.76
N ALA A 433 -50.49 32.13 -38.42
CA ALA A 433 -49.56 33.18 -38.86
C ALA A 433 -48.10 32.71 -38.84
#